data_AF-A0A1V2A417-F1
#
_entry.id   AF-A0A1V2A417-F1
#
_cell.length_a   1.000
_cell.length_b   1.000
_cell.length_c   1.000
_cell.angle_alpha   90.00
_cell.angle_beta   90.00
_cell.angle_gamma   90.00
#
_symmetry.space_group_name_H-M   'P 1'
#
loop_
_entity.id
_entity.type
_entity.pdbx_description
1 polymer ?
#
loop_
_entity_poly.entity_id
_entity_poly.type
_entity_poly.pdbx_seq_one_letter_code
_entity_poly.pdbx_strand_id
1 'polypeptide(L)' 'MDKEKLLSRAQSMIMSSSKNPKYMTISTVKTADLFGVDPSEIDQGLNELVKEGRLKKEKMSKPPHHEVYLLP' A
#
# COMPACT_ATOMS: atom_id res chain seq x y z
N MET A 1 -9.84 -6.98 8.03
CA MET A 1 -8.48 -7.56 8.16
C MET A 1 -7.72 -6.89 9.31
N ASP A 2 -6.76 -7.57 9.92
CA ASP A 2 -5.82 -6.98 10.89
C ASP A 2 -4.91 -5.93 10.22
N LYS A 3 -5.05 -4.67 10.65
CA LYS A 3 -4.34 -3.51 10.08
C LYS A 3 -2.85 -3.50 10.37
N GLU A 4 -2.41 -4.06 11.49
CA GLU A 4 -0.97 -4.12 11.80
C GLU A 4 -0.25 -5.09 10.86
N LYS A 5 -0.90 -6.21 10.51
CA LYS A 5 -0.39 -7.14 9.50
C LYS A 5 -0.33 -6.49 8.12
N LEU A 6 -1.38 -5.74 7.75
CA LEU A 6 -1.41 -5.00 6.48
C LEU A 6 -0.28 -3.98 6.41
N LEU A 7 -0.10 -3.20 7.47
CA LEU A 7 0.96 -2.19 7.53
C LEU A 7 2.34 -2.83 7.46
N SER A 8 2.61 -3.85 8.28
CA SER A 8 3.89 -4.56 8.28
C SER A 8 4.24 -5.09 6.88
N ARG A 9 3.24 -5.63 6.18
CA ARG A 9 3.38 -6.06 4.79
C ARG A 9 3.67 -4.90 3.85
N ALA A 10 2.90 -3.82 3.93
CA ALA A 10 3.08 -2.62 3.10
C ALA A 10 4.48 -2.00 3.31
N GLN A 11 4.93 -1.88 4.56
CA GLN A 11 6.26 -1.41 4.92
C GLN A 11 7.35 -2.29 4.31
N SER A 12 7.23 -3.60 4.45
CA SER A 12 8.20 -4.55 3.88
C SER A 12 8.29 -4.42 2.35
N MET A 13 7.15 -4.26 1.68
CA MET A 13 7.10 -4.03 0.23
C MET A 13 7.72 -2.70 -0.18
N ILE A 14 7.41 -1.61 0.53
CA ILE A 14 7.96 -0.29 0.23
C ILE A 14 9.49 -0.29 0.47
N MET A 15 9.95 -0.91 1.56
CA MET A 15 11.37 -0.97 1.91
C MET A 15 12.19 -1.78 0.91
N SER A 16 11.63 -2.83 0.31
CA SER A 16 12.30 -3.62 -0.73
C SER A 16 12.35 -2.94 -2.10
N SER A 17 11.65 -1.81 -2.27
CA SER A 17 11.68 -1.02 -3.49
C SER A 17 13.08 -0.45 -3.75
N SER A 18 13.53 -0.52 -5.00
CA SER A 18 14.77 0.10 -5.48
C SER A 18 14.63 1.59 -5.82
N LYS A 19 13.41 2.15 -5.73
CA LYS A 19 13.12 3.56 -6.02
C LYS A 19 13.61 4.49 -4.90
N ASN A 20 13.95 5.73 -5.27
CA ASN A 20 14.29 6.82 -4.34
C ASN A 20 13.46 8.07 -4.68
N PRO A 21 12.59 8.57 -3.77
CA PRO A 21 12.24 7.97 -2.48
C PRO A 21 11.60 6.57 -2.64
N LYS A 22 11.61 5.77 -1.57
CA LYS A 22 11.06 4.41 -1.62
C LYS A 22 9.54 4.45 -1.70
N TYR A 23 8.99 3.93 -2.80
CA TYR A 23 7.55 3.78 -3.00
C TYR A 23 7.22 2.48 -3.74
N MET A 24 5.99 2.02 -3.60
CA MET A 24 5.48 0.82 -4.23
C MET A 24 4.02 0.98 -4.67
N THR A 25 3.65 0.31 -5.75
CA THR A 25 2.23 0.13 -6.10
C THR A 25 1.73 -1.13 -5.40
N ILE A 26 0.77 -0.98 -4.49
CA ILE A 26 0.18 -2.11 -3.76
C ILE A 26 -1.11 -2.49 -4.48
N SER A 27 -1.12 -3.66 -5.12
CA SER A 27 -2.34 -4.21 -5.75
C SER A 27 -3.24 -4.78 -4.66
N THR A 28 -4.45 -4.23 -4.52
CA THR A 28 -5.46 -4.68 -3.56
C THR A 28 -5.82 -6.14 -3.79
N VAL A 29 -6.08 -6.52 -5.05
CA VAL A 29 -6.40 -7.90 -5.44
C VAL A 29 -5.30 -8.88 -5.03
N LYS A 30 -4.04 -8.65 -5.45
CA LYS A 30 -2.93 -9.57 -5.12
C LYS A 30 -2.66 -9.66 -3.62
N THR A 31 -2.86 -8.56 -2.91
CA THR A 31 -2.67 -8.52 -1.46
C THR A 31 -3.81 -9.27 -0.77
N ALA A 32 -5.04 -9.15 -1.26
CA ALA A 32 -6.20 -9.87 -0.75
C ALA A 32 -6.04 -11.37 -0.91
N ASP A 33 -5.58 -11.82 -2.10
CA ASP A 33 -5.26 -13.23 -2.36
C ASP A 33 -4.21 -13.76 -1.37
N LEU A 34 -3.17 -12.96 -1.05
CA LEU A 34 -2.12 -13.33 -0.11
C LEU A 34 -2.63 -13.49 1.33
N PHE A 35 -3.63 -12.70 1.73
CA PHE A 35 -4.21 -12.76 3.06
C PHE A 35 -5.48 -13.63 3.15
N GLY A 36 -5.99 -14.12 2.01
CA GLY A 36 -7.23 -14.90 1.95
C GLY A 36 -8.46 -14.08 2.37
N VAL A 37 -8.47 -12.78 2.07
CA VAL A 37 -9.57 -11.85 2.42
C VAL A 37 -10.17 -11.21 1.17
N ASP A 38 -11.27 -10.48 1.33
CA ASP A 38 -11.86 -9.73 0.22
C ASP A 38 -10.99 -8.50 -0.16
N PRO A 39 -10.83 -8.19 -1.46
CA PRO A 39 -10.10 -6.99 -1.90
C PRO A 39 -10.59 -5.67 -1.30
N SER A 40 -11.88 -5.57 -0.96
CA SER A 40 -12.44 -4.39 -0.29
C SER A 40 -11.89 -4.19 1.12
N GLU A 41 -11.57 -5.27 1.85
CA GLU A 41 -10.94 -5.16 3.17
C GLU A 41 -9.53 -4.61 3.09
N ILE A 42 -8.79 -4.97 2.03
CA ILE A 42 -7.45 -4.41 1.77
C ILE A 42 -7.54 -2.94 1.40
N ASP A 43 -8.45 -2.57 0.50
CA ASP A 43 -8.63 -1.18 0.08
C ASP A 43 -9.01 -0.29 1.28
N GLN A 44 -9.97 -0.72 2.09
CA GLN A 44 -10.36 -0.04 3.32
C GLN A 44 -9.18 0.09 4.28
N GLY A 45 -8.45 -0.99 4.54
CA GLY A 45 -7.30 -0.99 5.44
C GLY A 45 -6.18 -0.05 4.97
N LEU A 46 -5.86 -0.03 3.67
CA LEU A 46 -4.88 0.89 3.10
C LEU A 46 -5.34 2.35 3.22
N ASN A 47 -6.61 2.62 2.94
CA ASN A 47 -7.18 3.97 3.07
C ASN A 47 -7.19 4.45 4.53
N GLU A 48 -7.47 3.57 5.48
CA GLU A 48 -7.37 3.89 6.92
C GLU A 48 -5.93 4.18 7.33
N LEU A 49 -4.96 3.36 6.93
CA LEU A 49 -3.54 3.61 7.21
C LEU A 49 -3.04 4.94 6.63
N VAL A 50 -3.59 5.36 5.49
CA VAL A 50 -3.31 6.68 4.90
C VAL A 50 -3.94 7.80 5.72
N LYS A 51 -5.21 7.64 6.14
CA LYS A 51 -5.90 8.62 7.01
C LYS A 51 -5.22 8.78 8.36
N GLU A 52 -4.70 7.69 8.92
CA GLU A 52 -3.94 7.67 10.18
C GLU A 52 -2.53 8.25 10.03
N GLY A 53 -2.09 8.58 8.81
CA GLY A 53 -0.76 9.11 8.55
C GLY A 53 0.36 8.07 8.65
N ARG A 54 0.02 6.77 8.69
CA ARG A 54 0.98 5.65 8.74
C ARG A 54 1.49 5.26 7.36
N LEU A 55 0.75 5.60 6.31
CA LEU A 55 1.16 5.54 4.91
C LEU A 55 0.85 6.87 4.22
N LYS A 56 1.59 7.19 3.17
CA LYS A 56 1.25 8.25 2.22
C LYS A 56 0.83 7.63 0.90
N LYS A 57 -0.23 8.16 0.30
CA LYS A 57 -0.72 7.78 -1.03
C LYS A 57 -0.51 8.94 -1.99
N GLU A 58 0.20 8.68 -3.08
CA GLU A 58 0.45 9.67 -4.14
C GLU A 58 0.06 9.10 -5.49
N LYS A 59 -0.29 9.98 -6.42
CA LYS A 59 -0.51 9.61 -7.82
C LYS A 59 0.70 10.05 -8.63
N MET A 60 1.26 9.13 -9.40
CA MET A 60 2.40 9.42 -10.27
C MET A 60 2.05 10.55 -11.25
N SER A 61 2.87 11.60 -11.25
CA SER A 61 2.70 12.74 -12.16
C SER A 61 2.97 12.37 -13.62
N LYS A 62 3.71 11.28 -13.87
CA LYS A 62 4.01 10.77 -15.20
C LYS A 62 3.18 9.52 -15.52
N PRO A 63 2.82 9.30 -16.80
CA PRO A 63 2.25 8.05 -17.26
C PRO A 63 3.12 6.86 -16.78
N PRO A 64 2.51 5.76 -16.34
CA PRO A 64 1.09 5.41 -16.41
C PRO A 64 0.18 5.93 -15.27
N HIS A 65 0.58 6.99 -14.55
CA HIS A 65 -0.24 7.64 -13.49
C HIS A 65 -0.74 6.70 -12.39
N HIS A 66 0.03 5.66 -12.07
CA HIS A 66 -0.29 4.73 -11.00
C HIS A 66 -0.38 5.44 -9.64
N GLU A 67 -1.26 4.92 -8.80
CA GLU A 67 -1.25 5.20 -7.38
C GLU A 67 -0.09 4.44 -6.72
N VAL A 68 0.63 5.13 -5.87
CA VAL A 68 1.79 4.61 -5.14
C VAL A 68 1.65 4.91 -3.67
N TYR A 69 2.20 4.00 -2.87
CA TYR A 69 2.27 4.11 -1.43
C TYR A 69 3.73 4.30 -1.01
N LEU A 70 3.95 5.17 -0.04
CA LEU A 70 5.24 5.50 0.54
C LEU A 70 5.12 5.62 2.06
N LEU A 71 6.25 5.46 2.74
CA LEU A 71 6.33 5.69 4.18
C LEU A 71 6.37 7.21 4.48
N PRO A 72 5.80 7.66 5.62
CA PRO A 72 5.73 9.07 5.98
C PRO A 72 7.09 9.78 6.04
#